data_AF-A0A8B9DNV5-F1
#
_entry.id   AF-A0A8B9DNV5-F1
#
_cell.length_a   1.000
_cell.length_b   1.000
_cell.length_c   1.000
_cell.angle_alpha   90.00
_cell.angle_beta   90.00
_cell.angle_gamma   90.00
#
_symmetry.space_group_name_H-M   'P 1'
#
loop_
_entity.id
_entity.type
_entity.pdbx_description
1 polymer ?
#
loop_
_entity_poly.entity_id
_entity_poly.type
_entity_poly.pdbx_seq_one_letter_code
_entity_poly.pdbx_strand_id
1 'polypeptide(L)'
;MGAPLAVVAVVARTLAQLWGRPLLGVNHCVGHIEMGRLLARARDPLVLYVSGGNTQVIAFSRRRYRIFGETLDIAVGNCLDRLARALKISNDPSPGYNIEQLAKRGTKLVELPYVVKGMDVSFSGLLSHVEVRSPMSPRGPRRPQ
;
A
#
# COMPACT_ATOMS: atom_id res chain seq x y z
N MET A 1 2.52 3.95 15.27
CA MET A 1 1.67 4.62 14.26
C MET A 1 0.36 5.15 14.89
N GLY A 2 0.43 5.87 16.02
CA GLY A 2 -0.78 6.31 16.76
C GLY A 2 -1.05 7.82 16.72
N ALA A 3 -0.01 8.64 16.49
CA ALA A 3 -0.14 10.09 16.59
C ALA A 3 -1.14 10.70 15.59
N PRO A 4 -1.15 10.33 14.29
CA PRO A 4 -2.14 10.90 13.35
C PRO A 4 -3.59 10.57 13.72
N LEU A 5 -3.85 9.32 14.15
CA LEU A 5 -5.19 8.91 14.59
C LEU A 5 -5.63 9.64 15.85
N ALA A 6 -4.72 9.84 16.80
CA ALA A 6 -5.00 10.59 18.03
C ALA A 6 -5.39 12.05 17.72
N VAL A 7 -4.64 12.71 16.83
CA VAL A 7 -4.92 14.08 16.39
C VAL A 7 -6.31 14.16 15.75
N VAL A 8 -6.61 13.29 14.78
CA VAL A 8 -7.92 13.27 14.11
C VAL A 8 -9.05 13.01 15.10
N ALA A 9 -8.85 12.10 16.06
CA ALA A 9 -9.85 11.78 17.07
C ALA A 9 -10.12 12.95 18.03
N VAL A 10 -9.09 13.70 18.42
CA VAL A 10 -9.25 14.92 19.24
C VAL A 10 -10.04 15.97 18.45
N VAL A 11 -9.63 16.28 17.22
CA VAL A 11 -10.29 17.26 16.37
C VAL A 11 -11.77 16.89 16.16
N ALA A 12 -12.06 15.63 15.79
CA ALA A 12 -13.43 15.18 15.55
C ALA A 12 -14.34 15.30 16.79
N ARG A 13 -13.81 14.98 17.99
CA ARG A 13 -14.55 15.15 19.26
C ARG A 13 -14.81 16.61 19.58
N THR A 14 -13.81 17.48 19.40
CA THR A 14 -13.96 18.92 19.65
C THR A 14 -15.05 19.52 18.75
N LEU A 15 -15.06 19.17 17.46
CA LEU A 15 -16.09 19.65 16.52
C LEU A 15 -17.49 19.13 16.87
N ALA A 16 -17.61 17.85 17.25
CA ALA A 16 -18.88 17.27 17.66
C ALA A 16 -19.45 17.95 18.92
N GLN A 17 -18.60 18.26 19.90
CA GLN A 17 -18.98 18.97 21.12
C GLN A 17 -19.35 20.43 20.83
N LEU A 18 -18.57 21.14 20.00
CA LEU A 18 -18.80 22.54 19.67
C LEU A 18 -20.14 22.76 18.98
N TRP A 19 -20.56 21.84 18.10
CA TRP A 19 -21.80 21.95 17.35
C TRP A 19 -22.95 21.09 17.87
N GLY A 20 -22.77 20.40 19.00
CA GLY A 20 -23.80 19.52 19.57
C GLY A 20 -24.27 18.43 18.61
N ARG A 21 -23.36 17.88 17.78
CA ARG A 21 -23.67 16.85 16.78
C ARG A 21 -23.18 15.48 17.23
N PRO A 22 -23.88 14.39 16.87
CA PRO A 22 -23.39 13.04 17.16
C PRO A 22 -22.09 12.75 16.41
N LEU A 23 -21.20 11.97 17.03
CA LEU A 23 -19.93 11.52 16.45
C LEU A 23 -19.97 10.00 16.23
N LEU A 24 -19.60 9.56 15.03
CA LEU A 24 -19.53 8.15 14.67
C LEU A 24 -18.10 7.74 14.31
N GLY A 25 -17.61 6.65 14.91
CA GLY A 25 -16.35 6.02 14.52
C GLY A 25 -16.51 5.20 13.23
N VAL A 26 -15.56 5.34 12.31
CA VAL A 26 -15.58 4.66 11.01
C VAL A 26 -14.31 3.83 10.84
N ASN A 27 -14.45 2.61 10.32
CA ASN A 27 -13.31 1.79 9.91
C ASN A 27 -12.75 2.30 8.57
N HIS A 28 -11.46 2.62 8.53
CA HIS A 28 -10.78 3.17 7.36
C HIS A 28 -10.94 2.30 6.09
N CYS A 29 -10.69 0.99 6.21
CA CYS A 29 -10.77 0.07 5.08
C CYS A 29 -12.21 -0.08 4.56
N VAL A 30 -13.19 -0.20 5.48
CA VAL A 30 -14.61 -0.26 5.10
C VAL A 30 -15.06 1.04 4.43
N GLY A 31 -14.58 2.20 4.88
CA GLY A 31 -14.84 3.48 4.23
C GLY A 31 -14.42 3.51 2.77
N HIS A 32 -13.23 2.97 2.44
CA HIS A 32 -12.78 2.83 1.05
C HIS A 32 -13.70 1.91 0.23
N ILE A 33 -14.09 0.77 0.79
CA ILE A 33 -14.97 -0.20 0.12
C ILE A 33 -16.33 0.42 -0.18
N GLU A 34 -16.99 1.02 0.81
CA GLU A 34 -18.34 1.57 0.66
C GLU A 34 -18.36 2.78 -0.29
N MET A 35 -17.35 3.63 -0.23
CA MET A 35 -17.20 4.74 -1.19
C MET A 35 -17.04 4.21 -2.62
N GLY A 36 -16.19 3.19 -2.82
CA GLY A 36 -16.00 2.54 -4.11
C GLY A 36 -17.28 1.86 -4.62
N ARG A 37 -18.01 1.15 -3.76
CA ARG A 37 -19.31 0.53 -4.08
C ARG A 37 -20.32 1.56 -4.57
N LEU A 38 -20.43 2.70 -3.87
CA LEU A 38 -21.34 3.78 -4.22
C LEU A 38 -21.00 4.38 -5.59
N LEU A 39 -19.74 4.74 -5.82
CA LEU A 39 -19.30 5.41 -7.06
C LEU A 39 -19.32 4.47 -8.27
N ALA A 40 -18.84 3.24 -8.11
CA ALA A 40 -18.79 2.26 -9.18
C ALA A 40 -20.11 1.51 -9.38
N ARG A 41 -21.13 1.77 -8.56
CA ARG A 41 -22.42 1.05 -8.53
C ARG A 41 -22.25 -0.47 -8.38
N ALA A 42 -21.18 -0.90 -7.70
CA ALA A 42 -20.87 -2.31 -7.47
C ALA A 42 -21.67 -2.83 -6.27
N ARG A 43 -22.50 -3.87 -6.49
CA ARG A 43 -23.41 -4.38 -5.46
C ARG A 43 -22.72 -5.21 -4.39
N ASP A 44 -21.93 -6.20 -4.77
CA ASP A 44 -21.23 -7.09 -3.83
C ASP A 44 -19.84 -7.46 -4.39
N PRO A 45 -18.87 -6.53 -4.34
CA PRO A 45 -17.57 -6.74 -4.96
C PRO A 45 -16.59 -7.50 -4.07
N LEU A 46 -15.72 -8.30 -4.70
CA LEU A 46 -14.40 -8.62 -4.18
C LEU A 46 -13.50 -7.39 -4.41
N VAL A 47 -12.98 -6.82 -3.33
CA VAL A 47 -12.18 -5.58 -3.37
C VAL A 47 -10.72 -5.89 -3.10
N LEU A 48 -9.86 -5.54 -4.07
CA LEU A 48 -8.42 -5.45 -3.86
C LEU A 48 -8.10 -4.05 -3.32
N TYR A 49 -7.81 -3.98 -2.02
CA TYR A 49 -7.45 -2.75 -1.34
C TYR A 49 -5.94 -2.58 -1.29
N VAL A 50 -5.43 -1.65 -2.11
CA VAL A 50 -4.00 -1.33 -2.23
C VAL A 50 -3.78 0.13 -1.87
N SER A 51 -2.95 0.37 -0.84
CA SER A 51 -2.54 1.69 -0.39
C SER A 51 -1.05 1.69 0.00
N GLY A 52 -0.53 2.84 0.43
CA GLY A 52 0.81 2.93 1.01
C GLY A 52 0.99 2.05 2.27
N GLY A 53 -0.08 1.80 3.02
CA GLY A 53 -0.05 1.07 4.29
C GLY A 53 -0.77 -0.28 4.29
N ASN A 54 -1.58 -0.58 3.26
CA ASN A 54 -2.41 -1.77 3.22
C ASN A 54 -2.33 -2.48 1.86
N THR A 55 -2.40 -3.80 1.88
CA THR A 55 -2.57 -4.64 0.69
C THR A 55 -3.39 -5.84 1.10
N GLN A 56 -4.68 -5.82 0.77
CA GLN A 56 -5.68 -6.78 1.27
C GLN A 56 -6.72 -7.10 0.20
N VAL A 57 -7.17 -8.34 0.15
CA VAL A 57 -8.31 -8.81 -0.64
C VAL A 57 -9.49 -8.98 0.30
N ILE A 58 -10.51 -8.14 0.15
CA ILE A 58 -11.64 -8.03 1.09
C ILE A 58 -12.94 -8.31 0.36
N ALA A 59 -13.82 -9.11 0.96
CA ALA A 59 -15.19 -9.29 0.48
C ALA A 59 -16.18 -9.39 1.64
N PHE A 60 -17.44 -9.10 1.36
CA PHE A 60 -18.51 -9.29 2.32
C PHE A 60 -18.91 -10.77 2.37
N SER A 61 -18.78 -11.39 3.54
CA SER A 61 -19.11 -12.81 3.72
C SER A 61 -19.58 -13.08 5.14
N ARG A 62 -20.66 -13.86 5.26
CA ARG A 62 -21.29 -14.19 6.55
C ARG A 62 -21.58 -12.95 7.40
N ARG A 63 -22.23 -11.96 6.77
CA ARG A 63 -22.67 -10.68 7.37
C ARG A 63 -21.54 -9.77 7.89
N ARG A 64 -20.30 -9.97 7.47
CA ARG A 64 -19.14 -9.14 7.85
C ARG A 64 -18.20 -8.97 6.67
N TYR A 65 -17.49 -7.84 6.61
CA TYR A 65 -16.31 -7.72 5.74
C TYR A 65 -15.20 -8.61 6.27
N ARG A 66 -14.60 -9.41 5.39
CA ARG A 66 -13.53 -10.36 5.72
C ARG A 66 -12.38 -10.22 4.76
N ILE A 67 -11.18 -10.33 5.31
CA ILE A 67 -9.93 -10.41 4.54
C ILE A 67 -9.77 -11.88 4.12
N PHE A 68 -9.60 -12.10 2.81
CA PHE A 68 -9.35 -13.41 2.22
C PHE A 68 -7.87 -13.61 1.90
N GLY A 69 -7.14 -12.53 1.63
CA GLY A 69 -5.69 -12.57 1.49
C GLY A 69 -5.10 -11.21 1.80
N GLU A 70 -3.88 -11.17 2.29
CA GLU A 70 -3.18 -9.94 2.59
C GLU A 70 -1.67 -10.03 2.37
N THR A 71 -0.99 -8.90 2.49
CA THR A 71 0.46 -8.91 2.59
C THR A 71 0.92 -9.50 3.93
N LEU A 72 1.89 -10.41 3.89
CA LEU A 72 2.52 -10.98 5.08
C LEU A 72 3.57 -10.05 5.69
N ASP A 73 3.98 -8.99 4.97
CA ASP A 73 5.06 -8.11 5.40
C ASP A 73 4.75 -6.62 5.21
N ILE A 74 5.07 -6.04 4.06
CA ILE A 74 4.90 -4.63 3.74
C ILE A 74 3.81 -4.48 2.69
N ALA A 75 3.06 -3.38 2.73
CA ALA A 75 2.13 -3.08 1.65
C ALA A 75 2.90 -2.80 0.34
N VAL A 76 2.27 -3.09 -0.80
CA VAL A 76 2.89 -2.85 -2.12
C VAL A 76 3.20 -1.36 -2.34
N GLY A 77 2.37 -0.44 -1.83
CA GLY A 77 2.67 0.99 -1.89
C GLY A 77 3.95 1.35 -1.13
N ASN A 78 4.14 0.81 0.09
CA ASN A 78 5.39 0.98 0.84
C ASN A 78 6.59 0.37 0.10
N CYS A 79 6.41 -0.80 -0.52
CA CYS A 79 7.44 -1.43 -1.32
C CYS A 79 7.90 -0.52 -2.47
N LEU A 80 6.96 0.11 -3.19
CA LEU A 80 7.26 1.06 -4.25
C LEU A 80 7.96 2.32 -3.72
N ASP A 81 7.51 2.88 -2.60
CA ASP A 81 8.14 4.06 -1.99
C ASP A 81 9.59 3.78 -1.57
N ARG A 82 9.84 2.60 -0.99
CA ARG A 82 11.20 2.17 -0.61
C ARG A 82 12.05 1.88 -1.82
N LEU A 83 11.48 1.28 -2.87
CA LEU A 83 12.16 1.05 -4.14
C LEU A 83 12.60 2.37 -4.78
N ALA A 84 11.70 3.36 -4.87
CA ALA A 84 12.02 4.69 -5.39
C ALA A 84 13.19 5.32 -4.63
N ARG A 85 13.15 5.24 -3.29
CA ARG A 85 14.21 5.75 -2.42
C ARG A 85 15.54 5.03 -2.64
N ALA A 86 15.53 3.70 -2.73
CA ALA A 86 16.72 2.90 -2.99
C ALA A 86 17.37 3.22 -4.34
N LEU A 87 16.55 3.56 -5.34
CA LEU A 87 16.99 3.93 -6.69
C LEU A 87 17.20 5.44 -6.87
N LYS A 88 17.08 6.24 -5.80
CA LYS A 88 17.19 7.72 -5.83
C LYS A 88 16.26 8.38 -6.84
N ILE A 89 15.08 7.79 -7.07
CA ILE A 89 14.02 8.37 -7.88
C ILE A 89 13.37 9.51 -7.07
N SER A 90 13.05 10.62 -7.75
CA SER A 90 12.39 11.77 -7.12
C SER A 90 11.05 11.38 -6.49
N ASN A 91 10.72 12.03 -5.37
CA ASN A 91 9.41 11.91 -4.75
C ASN A 91 8.35 12.80 -5.41
N ASP A 92 8.75 13.80 -6.21
CA ASP A 92 7.84 14.72 -6.89
C ASP A 92 7.53 14.22 -8.32
N PRO A 93 6.26 14.09 -8.74
CA PRO A 93 5.02 14.36 -8.00
C PRO A 93 4.58 13.24 -7.04
N SER A 94 4.97 11.99 -7.30
CA SER A 94 4.89 10.89 -6.32
C SER A 94 5.87 9.75 -6.69
N PRO A 95 6.41 8.99 -5.72
CA PRO A 95 7.32 7.89 -6.00
C PRO A 95 6.73 6.83 -6.94
N GLY A 96 5.49 6.41 -6.68
CA GLY A 96 4.79 5.42 -7.50
C GLY A 96 4.58 5.86 -8.95
N TYR A 97 4.18 7.13 -9.16
CA TYR A 97 4.02 7.68 -10.50
C TYR A 97 5.35 7.68 -11.29
N ASN A 98 6.44 8.08 -10.64
CA ASN A 98 7.75 8.13 -11.29
C ASN A 98 8.27 6.73 -11.64
N ILE A 99 8.06 5.75 -10.75
CA ILE A 99 8.35 4.34 -11.05
C ILE A 99 7.55 3.88 -12.28
N GLU A 100 6.25 4.18 -12.33
CA GLU A 100 5.38 3.80 -13.46
C GLU A 100 5.87 4.42 -14.79
N GLN A 101 6.24 5.71 -14.81
CA GLN A 101 6.72 6.35 -16.03
C GLN A 101 8.07 5.78 -16.49
N LEU A 102 8.97 5.44 -15.57
CA LEU A 102 10.24 4.79 -15.90
C LEU A 102 10.01 3.36 -16.40
N ALA A 103 9.08 2.62 -15.78
CA ALA A 103 8.73 1.26 -16.17
C ALA A 103 8.22 1.17 -17.62
N LYS A 104 7.49 2.18 -18.12
CA LYS A 104 7.05 2.27 -19.53
C LYS A 104 8.20 2.28 -20.54
N ARG A 105 9.39 2.71 -20.14
CA ARG A 105 10.60 2.73 -20.98
C ARG A 105 11.43 1.46 -20.84
N GLY A 106 11.11 0.59 -19.88
CA GLY A 106 11.82 -0.65 -19.64
C GLY A 106 11.55 -1.66 -20.74
N THR A 107 12.61 -2.22 -21.32
CA THR A 107 12.51 -3.24 -22.39
C THR A 107 12.94 -4.64 -21.93
N LYS A 108 13.63 -4.73 -20.79
CA LYS A 108 14.17 -5.97 -20.25
C LYS A 108 13.45 -6.36 -18.97
N LEU A 109 12.87 -7.56 -18.97
CA LEU A 109 12.36 -8.18 -17.76
C LEU A 109 13.54 -8.73 -16.92
N VAL A 110 13.60 -8.34 -15.65
CA VAL A 110 14.60 -8.83 -14.71
C VAL A 110 13.96 -9.92 -13.85
N GLU A 111 14.68 -11.02 -13.63
CA GLU A 111 14.25 -12.05 -12.71
C GLU A 111 14.27 -11.55 -11.26
N LEU A 112 13.07 -11.47 -10.68
CA LEU A 112 12.81 -11.07 -9.31
C LEU A 112 12.10 -12.22 -8.57
N PRO A 113 12.28 -12.34 -7.25
CA PRO A 113 11.58 -13.36 -6.47
C PRO A 113 10.07 -13.12 -6.51
N TYR A 114 9.32 -14.17 -6.84
CA TYR A 114 7.85 -14.17 -6.88
C TYR A 114 7.32 -15.00 -5.71
N VAL A 115 6.78 -14.34 -4.68
CA VAL A 115 6.39 -14.99 -3.42
C VAL A 115 4.90 -14.83 -3.18
N VAL A 116 4.16 -15.92 -3.40
CA VAL A 116 2.72 -16.04 -3.11
C VAL A 116 2.52 -17.29 -2.26
N LYS A 117 1.77 -17.18 -1.17
CA LYS A 117 1.48 -18.26 -0.23
C LYS A 117 -0.03 -18.37 -0.05
N GLY A 118 -0.66 -19.27 -0.80
CA GLY A 118 -2.12 -19.34 -0.82
C GLY A 118 -2.72 -18.07 -1.44
N MET A 119 -3.46 -17.30 -0.63
CA MET A 119 -4.02 -16.00 -1.04
C MET A 119 -3.18 -14.81 -0.57
N ASP A 120 -2.11 -15.07 0.19
CA ASP A 120 -1.25 -14.03 0.76
C ASP A 120 -0.01 -13.79 -0.10
N VAL A 121 0.55 -12.58 0.01
CA VAL A 121 1.72 -12.12 -0.76
C VAL A 121 2.82 -11.59 0.15
N SER A 122 4.07 -11.56 -0.33
CA SER A 122 5.20 -10.96 0.39
C SER A 122 6.07 -10.16 -0.57
N PHE A 123 6.36 -8.91 -0.20
CA PHE A 123 7.12 -7.97 -1.04
C PHE A 123 8.54 -7.68 -0.52
N SER A 124 8.88 -8.06 0.71
CA SER A 124 10.21 -7.78 1.29
C SER A 124 11.33 -8.45 0.51
N GLY A 125 11.13 -9.70 0.07
CA GLY A 125 12.11 -10.42 -0.74
C GLY A 125 12.40 -9.74 -2.08
N LEU A 126 11.37 -9.19 -2.72
CA LEU A 126 11.50 -8.40 -3.95
C LEU A 126 12.34 -7.15 -3.69
N LEU A 127 12.01 -6.39 -2.64
CA LEU A 127 12.74 -5.18 -2.30
C LEU A 127 14.21 -5.45 -1.99
N SER A 128 14.51 -6.43 -1.13
CA SER A 128 15.89 -6.79 -0.76
C SER A 128 16.71 -7.24 -1.96
N HIS A 129 16.11 -8.01 -2.88
CA HIS A 129 16.79 -8.46 -4.09
C HIS A 129 17.16 -7.30 -5.02
N VAL A 130 16.29 -6.30 -5.14
CA VAL A 130 16.59 -5.07 -5.88
C VAL A 130 17.66 -4.24 -5.19
N GLU A 131 17.60 -4.10 -3.86
CA GLU A 131 18.60 -3.36 -3.07
C GLU A 131 20.00 -3.99 -3.19
N VAL A 132 20.14 -5.31 -3.32
CA VAL A 132 21.45 -5.98 -3.51
C VAL A 132 21.97 -5.82 -4.94
N ARG A 133 21.10 -5.90 -5.95
CA ARG A 133 21.48 -5.81 -7.36
C ARG A 133 21.64 -4.36 -7.86
N SER A 134 21.15 -3.39 -7.12
CA SER A 134 21.29 -1.98 -7.49
C SER A 134 22.77 -1.57 -7.46
N PRO A 135 23.33 -1.03 -8.55
CA PRO A 135 24.72 -0.58 -8.61
C PRO A 135 25.01 0.60 -7.65
N MET A 136 23.98 1.17 -7.02
CA MET A 136 24.08 2.27 -6.06
C MET A 136 23.95 1.82 -4.60
N SER A 137 23.92 0.50 -4.35
CA SER A 137 23.86 -0.07 -3.00
C SER A 137 25.23 -0.01 -2.32
N PRO A 138 25.32 0.45 -1.05
CA PRO A 138 26.57 0.36 -0.28
C PRO A 138 27.00 -1.10 -0.02
N ARG A 139 26.15 -2.10 -0.34
CA ARG A 139 26.40 -3.54 -0.22
C ARG A 139 26.43 -4.29 -1.57
N GLY A 140 26.44 -3.58 -2.69
CA GLY A 140 26.52 -4.21 -4.02
C GLY A 140 27.89 -4.85 -4.26
N PRO A 141 27.99 -5.90 -5.11
CA PRO A 141 29.28 -6.46 -5.47
C PRO A 141 30.14 -5.37 -6.11
N ARG A 142 31.30 -5.07 -5.52
CA ARG A 142 32.33 -4.23 -6.15
C ARG A 142 32.61 -4.83 -7.53
N ARG A 143 32.50 -4.03 -8.59
CA ARG A 143 32.92 -4.47 -9.93
C ARG A 143 34.33 -5.06 -9.84
N PRO A 144 34.62 -6.23 -10.44
CA PRO A 144 36.00 -6.63 -10.65
C PRO A 144 36.68 -5.56 -11.49
N GLN A 145 37.87 -5.13 -11.06
CA GLN A 145 38.79 -4.36 -11.90
C GLN A 145 39.26 -5.21 -13.07
#